data_AF-A0A4Y2X1K5-F1
#
_entry.id   AF-A0A4Y2X1K5-F1
#
_cell.length_a   1.000
_cell.length_b   1.000
_cell.length_c   1.000
_cell.angle_alpha   90.00
_cell.angle_beta   90.00
_cell.angle_gamma   90.00
#
_symmetry.space_group_name_H-M   'P 1'
#
loop_
_entity.id
_entity.type
_entity.pdbx_description
1 polymer ?
#
loop_
_entity_poly.entity_id
_entity_poly.type
_entity_poly.pdbx_seq_one_letter_code
_entity_poly.pdbx_strand_id
1 'polypeptide(L)'
;MEWKIDEPSNYCGMTFSEHEGLKYIAGYIASRVRSEDSSLGYFSAEKTDSESAPWIYALSKGGLTVPTEAWLKITEEMECLFVSIHGKSGYHSGKKCH
;
A
#
# COMPACT_ATOMS: atom_id res chain seq x y z
N MET A 1 13.89 -15.51 12.27
CA MET A 1 12.62 -14.87 12.64
C MET A 1 11.58 -15.48 11.71
N GLU A 2 10.74 -16.35 12.25
CA GLU A 2 9.71 -17.06 11.50
C GLU A 2 8.47 -16.17 11.51
N TRP A 3 8.12 -15.59 10.36
CA TRP A 3 6.99 -14.68 10.25
C TRP A 3 5.70 -15.49 10.30
N LYS A 4 4.93 -15.34 11.38
CA LYS A 4 3.57 -15.84 11.45
C LYS A 4 2.69 -14.88 10.65
N ILE A 5 2.14 -15.39 9.56
CA ILE A 5 1.11 -14.67 8.81
C ILE A 5 -0.14 -14.74 9.67
N ASP A 6 -0.41 -13.67 10.42
CA ASP A 6 -1.66 -13.54 11.16
C ASP A 6 -2.84 -13.55 10.16
N GLU A 7 -3.98 -14.09 10.61
CA GLU A 7 -5.17 -14.31 9.79
C GLU A 7 -5.56 -13.10 8.92
N PRO A 8 -6.07 -13.34 7.69
CA PRO A 8 -6.41 -12.28 6.78
C PRO A 8 -7.59 -11.47 7.32
N SER A 9 -7.31 -10.31 7.88
CA SER A 9 -8.30 -9.25 7.99
C SER A 9 -8.81 -8.91 6.58
N ASN A 10 -10.11 -8.63 6.47
CA ASN A 10 -10.92 -8.47 5.25
C ASN A 10 -10.42 -7.38 4.25
N TYR A 11 -9.21 -7.49 3.71
CA TYR A 11 -8.73 -6.63 2.62
C TYR A 11 -9.15 -7.23 1.29
N CYS A 12 -10.33 -6.92 0.76
CA CYS A 12 -10.71 -7.09 -0.66
C CYS A 12 -10.21 -8.34 -1.44
N GLY A 13 -9.97 -9.48 -0.78
CA GLY A 13 -9.25 -10.61 -1.36
C GLY A 13 -7.82 -10.33 -1.87
N MET A 14 -7.12 -9.31 -1.36
CA MET A 14 -5.71 -9.02 -1.62
C MET A 14 -4.79 -9.97 -0.84
N THR A 15 -3.70 -10.38 -1.48
CA THR A 15 -2.56 -11.03 -0.84
C THR A 15 -1.76 -10.04 0.01
N PHE A 16 -0.94 -10.54 0.93
CA PHE A 16 -0.05 -9.70 1.74
C PHE A 16 0.84 -8.78 0.89
N SER A 17 1.45 -9.31 -0.19
CA SER A 17 2.32 -8.52 -1.05
C SER A 17 1.58 -7.46 -1.86
N GLU A 18 0.34 -7.72 -2.30
CA GLU A 18 -0.51 -6.71 -2.93
C GLU A 18 -0.85 -5.59 -1.95
N HIS A 19 -1.17 -5.94 -0.70
CA HIS A 19 -1.47 -4.95 0.34
C HIS A 19 -0.25 -4.08 0.70
N GLU A 20 0.91 -4.68 0.90
CA GLU A 20 2.16 -3.93 1.13
C GLU A 20 2.53 -3.05 -0.08
N GLY A 21 2.31 -3.55 -1.30
CA GLY A 21 2.46 -2.77 -2.52
C GLY A 21 1.50 -1.57 -2.58
N LEU A 22 0.25 -1.78 -2.20
CA LEU A 22 -0.75 -0.71 -2.14
C LEU A 22 -0.39 0.36 -1.12
N LYS A 23 0.10 -0.03 0.06
CA LYS A 23 0.63 0.92 1.07
C LYS A 23 1.77 1.77 0.49
N TYR A 24 2.69 1.15 -0.24
CA TYR A 24 3.79 1.87 -0.88
C TYR A 24 3.27 2.90 -1.90
N ILE A 25 2.30 2.53 -2.73
CA ILE A 25 1.66 3.45 -3.69
C ILE A 25 0.89 4.56 -2.98
N ALA A 26 0.13 4.25 -1.93
CA ALA A 26 -0.57 5.23 -1.11
C ALA A 26 0.40 6.26 -0.52
N GLY A 27 1.53 5.80 0.02
CA GLY A 27 2.62 6.65 0.51
C GLY A 27 3.26 7.51 -0.59
N TYR A 28 3.48 6.95 -1.78
CA TYR A 28 3.96 7.72 -2.93
C TYR A 28 3.01 8.84 -3.32
N ILE A 29 1.70 8.56 -3.40
CA ILE A 29 0.70 9.59 -3.71
C ILE A 29 0.71 10.67 -2.63
N ALA A 30 0.66 10.30 -1.35
CA ALA A 30 0.73 11.24 -0.23
C ALA A 30 1.99 12.13 -0.28
N SER A 31 3.13 11.58 -0.68
CA SER A 31 4.36 12.34 -0.88
C SER A 31 4.24 13.36 -2.02
N ARG A 32 3.61 12.97 -3.14
CA ARG A 32 3.46 13.80 -4.34
C ARG A 32 2.51 14.97 -4.13
N VAL A 33 1.47 14.81 -3.32
CA VAL A 33 0.47 15.85 -3.04
C VAL A 33 0.65 16.50 -1.66
N ARG A 34 1.83 16.34 -1.05
CA ARG A 34 2.09 16.82 0.31
C ARG A 34 1.96 18.34 0.45
N SER A 35 2.24 19.08 -0.62
CA SER A 35 2.06 20.54 -0.65
C SER A 35 0.59 20.95 -0.56
N GLU A 36 -0.31 20.09 -1.01
CA GLU A 36 -1.76 20.30 -1.05
C GLU A 36 -2.44 19.74 0.19
N ASP A 37 -2.04 18.55 0.63
CA ASP A 37 -2.54 17.90 1.83
C ASP A 37 -1.45 17.08 2.54
N SER A 38 -0.86 17.66 3.58
CA SER A 38 0.16 17.00 4.39
C SER A 38 -0.40 15.98 5.39
N SER A 39 -1.72 15.85 5.52
CA SER A 39 -2.35 14.92 6.48
C SER A 39 -2.43 13.47 5.97
N LEU A 40 -2.15 13.25 4.69
CA LEU A 40 -2.25 11.93 4.05
C LEU A 40 -1.13 10.96 4.44
N GLY A 41 -0.04 11.47 5.00
CA GLY A 41 1.08 10.64 5.42
C GLY A 41 2.15 11.40 6.19
N TYR A 42 3.12 10.66 6.69
CA TYR A 42 4.25 11.18 7.46
C TYR A 42 5.55 10.53 7.00
N PHE A 43 6.70 11.15 7.27
CA PHE A 43 7.96 10.51 6.89
C PHE A 43 8.23 9.32 7.80
N SER A 44 8.67 8.22 7.21
CA SER A 44 9.06 7.01 7.95
C SER A 44 10.19 7.24 8.98
N ALA A 45 10.99 8.30 8.84
CA ALA A 45 11.95 8.69 9.89
C ALA A 45 11.27 9.28 11.15
N GLU A 46 10.04 9.78 11.03
CA GLU A 46 9.33 10.47 12.12
C GLU A 46 8.68 9.48 13.11
N LYS A 47 8.60 8.18 12.78
CA LYS A 47 7.98 7.17 13.64
C LYS A 47 8.62 5.80 13.45
N THR A 48 9.25 5.26 14.51
CA THR A 48 9.95 3.96 14.48
C THR A 48 9.06 2.75 14.80
N ASP A 49 7.87 2.98 15.36
CA ASP A 49 7.12 1.93 16.07
C ASP A 49 5.76 1.67 15.42
N SER A 50 5.72 1.36 14.12
CA SER A 50 4.47 1.02 13.44
C SER A 50 4.58 -0.34 12.76
N GLU A 51 3.97 -1.36 13.38
CA GLU A 51 3.83 -2.72 12.84
C GLU A 51 3.03 -2.74 11.52
N SER A 52 2.33 -1.65 11.17
CA SER A 52 1.39 -1.60 10.06
C SER A 52 1.99 -1.49 8.66
N ALA A 53 3.29 -1.21 8.48
CA ALA A 53 3.92 -1.06 7.15
C ALA A 53 5.37 -1.61 7.05
N PRO A 54 5.58 -2.91 7.33
CA PRO A 54 6.91 -3.50 7.44
C PRO A 54 7.78 -3.30 6.19
N TRP A 55 7.21 -3.31 4.99
CA TRP A 55 8.00 -3.10 3.76
C TRP A 55 8.45 -1.67 3.57
N ILE A 56 7.59 -0.68 3.87
CA ILE A 56 7.97 0.73 3.75
C ILE A 56 9.15 1.00 4.68
N TYR A 57 9.10 0.56 5.94
CA TYR A 57 10.20 0.73 6.88
C TYR A 57 11.47 -0.02 6.46
N ALA A 58 11.35 -1.25 5.95
CA ALA A 58 12.48 -2.02 5.47
C ALA A 58 13.20 -1.37 4.27
N LEU A 59 12.46 -0.74 3.35
CA LEU A 59 13.00 -0.13 2.13
C LEU A 59 13.45 1.32 2.31
N SER A 60 12.89 2.02 3.30
CA SER A 60 12.86 3.48 3.31
C SER A 60 14.19 4.19 3.58
N LYS A 61 15.03 3.66 4.48
CA LYS A 61 16.13 4.42 5.11
C LYS A 61 15.70 5.77 5.74
N GLY A 62 14.42 5.94 6.04
CA GLY A 62 13.81 7.15 6.60
C GLY A 62 13.23 8.14 5.57
N GLY A 63 13.44 7.91 4.26
CA GLY A 63 13.06 8.86 3.21
C GLY A 63 11.67 8.65 2.59
N LEU A 64 11.03 7.50 2.82
CA LEU A 64 9.70 7.22 2.27
C LEU A 64 8.59 7.79 3.16
N THR A 65 7.45 8.10 2.54
CA THR A 65 6.23 8.50 3.23
C THR A 65 5.42 7.27 3.60
N VAL A 66 5.01 7.18 4.86
CA VAL A 66 4.06 6.19 5.38
C VAL A 66 2.67 6.81 5.28
N PRO A 67 1.70 6.18 4.60
CA PRO A 67 0.34 6.69 4.54
C PRO A 67 -0.32 6.64 5.92
N THR A 68 -1.23 7.56 6.22
CA THR A 68 -2.10 7.42 7.40
C THR A 68 -3.11 6.30 7.20
N GLU A 69 -3.65 5.74 8.28
CA GLU A 69 -4.67 4.69 8.21
C GLU A 69 -5.92 5.14 7.45
N ALA A 70 -6.34 6.39 7.64
CA ALA A 70 -7.47 6.98 6.92
C ALA A 70 -7.21 7.04 5.41
N TRP A 71 -6.01 7.46 5.00
CA TRP A 71 -5.64 7.52 3.59
C TRP A 71 -5.49 6.14 2.96
N LEU A 72 -4.90 5.18 3.70
CA LEU A 72 -4.79 3.80 3.25
C LEU A 72 -6.16 3.18 3.01
N LYS A 73 -7.12 3.39 3.92
CA LYS A 73 -8.49 2.89 3.75
C LYS A 73 -9.17 3.42 2.49
N ILE A 74 -9.01 4.71 2.20
CA ILE A 74 -9.53 5.31 0.96
C ILE A 74 -8.87 4.66 -0.27
N THR A 75 -7.56 4.40 -0.20
CA THR A 75 -6.81 3.77 -1.29
C THR A 75 -7.25 2.33 -1.52
N GLU A 76 -7.55 1.57 -0.47
CA GLU A 76 -8.13 0.23 -0.54
C GLU A 76 -9.51 0.22 -1.19
N GLU A 77 -10.38 1.16 -0.81
CA GLU A 77 -11.69 1.34 -1.44
C GLU A 77 -11.56 1.68 -2.93
N MET A 78 -10.61 2.54 -3.29
CA MET A 78 -10.29 2.85 -4.70
C MET A 78 -9.81 1.63 -5.47
N GLU A 79 -8.92 0.80 -4.90
CA GLU A 79 -8.45 -0.43 -5.56
C GLU A 79 -9.59 -1.43 -5.76
N CYS A 80 -10.46 -1.61 -4.76
CA CYS A 80 -11.65 -2.46 -4.90
C CYS A 80 -12.55 -1.97 -6.05
N LEU A 81 -12.79 -0.66 -6.14
CA LEU A 81 -13.59 -0.07 -7.23
C LEU A 81 -12.91 -0.28 -8.58
N PHE A 82 -11.61 -0.02 -8.67
CA PHE A 82 -10.82 -0.21 -9.90
C PHE A 82 -10.90 -1.66 -10.40
N VAL A 83 -10.66 -2.63 -9.52
CA VAL A 83 -10.75 -4.06 -9.86
C VAL A 83 -12.18 -4.45 -10.24
N SER A 84 -13.21 -3.89 -9.60
CA SER A 84 -14.61 -4.19 -9.92
C SER A 84 -15.00 -3.73 -11.34
N ILE A 85 -14.43 -2.61 -11.80
CA ILE A 85 -14.73 -2.01 -13.11
C ILE A 85 -13.90 -2.68 -14.21
N HIS A 86 -12.62 -2.92 -13.95
CA HIS A 86 -11.67 -3.40 -14.98
C HIS A 86 -11.48 -4.91 -14.99
N GLY A 87 -11.90 -5.62 -13.94
CA GLY A 87 -11.66 -7.04 -13.74
C GLY A 87 -10.19 -7.37 -13.45
N LYS A 88 -9.93 -8.51 -12.79
CA LYS A 88 -8.55 -8.97 -12.49
C LYS A 88 -7.71 -9.25 -13.74
N SER A 89 -8.34 -9.44 -14.91
CA SER A 89 -7.69 -9.74 -16.18
C SER A 89 -6.86 -8.58 -16.77
N GLY A 90 -7.01 -7.34 -16.28
CA GLY A 90 -6.16 -6.22 -16.69
C GLY A 90 -4.66 -6.46 -16.43
N TYR A 91 -4.33 -7.27 -15.43
CA TYR A 91 -2.96 -7.60 -15.04
C TYR A 91 -2.34 -8.79 -15.81
N HIS A 92 -3.10 -9.56 -16.59
CA HIS A 92 -2.65 -10.83 -17.18
C HIS A 92 -2.60 -10.84 -18.72
N SER A 93 -2.77 -9.71 -19.39
CA SER A 93 -2.69 -9.63 -20.86
C SER A 93 -1.25 -9.62 -21.41
N GLY A 94 -0.27 -10.12 -20.64
CA GLY A 94 1.02 -10.53 -21.16
C GLY A 94 0.83 -11.76 -22.04
N LYS A 95 0.72 -11.57 -23.35
CA LYS A 95 0.76 -12.65 -24.34
C LYS A 95 1.93 -13.57 -24.00
N LYS A 96 1.65 -14.86 -23.76
CA LYS A 96 2.71 -15.87 -23.77
C LYS A 96 3.32 -15.85 -25.16
N CYS A 97 4.53 -15.31 -25.28
CA CYS A 97 5.38 -15.56 -26.44
C CYS A 97 5.69 -17.07 -26.41
N HIS A 98 5.16 -17.78 -27.40
CA HIS A 98 5.43 -19.18 -27.68
C HIS A 98 6.78 -19.34 -28.37
#